data_AF-A0A9D3ZVG9-F1
#
_entry.id   AF-A0A9D3ZVG9-F1
#
_cell.length_a   1.000
_cell.length_b   1.000
_cell.length_c   1.000
_cell.angle_alpha   90.00
_cell.angle_beta   90.00
_cell.angle_gamma   90.00
#
_symmetry.space_group_name_H-M   'P 1'
#
loop_
_entity.id
_entity.type
_entity.pdbx_description
1 polymer ?
#
loop_
_entity_poly.entity_id
_entity_poly.type
_entity_poly.pdbx_seq_one_letter_code
_entity_poly.pdbx_strand_id
1 'polypeptide(L)' 'MEFSAENHNKDREHFEESFSYAAQIVNSYVLPMSMNAAIQLDMFEIMAKAGPDAKLSPNEIVA' A
#
# COMPACT_ATOMS: atom_id res chain seq x y z
N MET A 1 11.77 -26.80 -27.51
CA MET A 1 12.33 -26.58 -26.15
C MET A 1 11.71 -25.34 -25.48
N GLU A 2 11.25 -24.34 -26.25
CA GLU A 2 10.58 -23.13 -25.73
C GLU A 2 9.25 -23.37 -25.00
N PHE A 3 8.41 -24.29 -25.48
CA PHE A 3 7.12 -24.61 -24.85
C PHE A 3 7.23 -25.11 -23.38
N SER A 4 8.37 -25.69 -23.00
CA SER A 4 8.59 -26.16 -21.62
C SER A 4 9.06 -25.05 -20.68
N ALA A 5 9.73 -24.01 -21.21
CA ALA A 5 10.24 -22.89 -20.42
C ALA A 5 9.12 -21.89 -20.08
N GLU A 6 8.16 -21.71 -20.99
CA GLU A 6 7.04 -20.78 -20.81
C GLU A 6 6.05 -21.25 -19.72
N ASN A 7 5.79 -22.55 -19.64
CA ASN A 7 5.00 -23.15 -18.56
C ASN A 7 5.67 -22.98 -17.19
N HIS A 8 7.00 -23.20 -17.11
CA HIS A 8 7.75 -22.98 -15.86
C HIS A 8 7.75 -21.51 -15.42
N ASN A 9 7.74 -20.56 -16.35
CA ASN A 9 7.69 -19.15 -15.99
C ASN A 9 6.32 -18.77 -15.42
N LYS A 10 5.24 -19.26 -16.04
CA LYS A 10 3.86 -19.05 -15.59
C LYS A 10 3.59 -19.64 -14.20
N ASP A 11 4.14 -20.82 -13.90
CA ASP A 11 4.02 -21.44 -12.57
C ASP A 11 4.70 -20.60 -11.48
N ARG A 12 5.85 -19.98 -11.80
CA ARG A 12 6.54 -19.08 -10.87
C ARG A 12 5.80 -17.78 -10.66
N GLU A 13 5.27 -17.17 -11.71
CA GLU A 13 4.45 -15.95 -11.62
C GLU A 13 3.21 -16.18 -10.75
N HIS A 14 2.50 -17.29 -10.94
CA HIS A 14 1.34 -17.64 -10.13
C HIS A 14 1.70 -17.89 -8.66
N PHE A 15 2.85 -18.50 -8.39
CA PHE A 15 3.35 -18.68 -7.04
C PHE A 15 3.68 -17.33 -6.38
N GLU A 16 4.35 -16.43 -7.10
CA GLU A 16 4.71 -15.10 -6.61
C GLU A 16 3.46 -14.24 -6.34
N GLU A 17 2.45 -14.31 -7.20
CA GLU A 17 1.15 -13.66 -6.99
C GLU A 17 0.44 -14.22 -5.76
N SER A 18 0.37 -15.55 -5.63
CA SER A 18 -0.25 -16.21 -4.48
C SER A 18 0.46 -15.87 -3.17
N PHE A 19 1.80 -15.85 -3.18
CA PHE A 19 2.61 -15.47 -2.03
C PHE A 19 2.38 -14.01 -1.65
N SER A 20 2.39 -13.10 -2.63
CA SER A 20 2.14 -11.68 -2.43
C SER A 20 0.73 -11.43 -1.87
N TYR A 21 -0.27 -12.16 -2.37
CA TYR A 21 -1.64 -12.07 -1.89
C TYR A 21 -1.76 -12.56 -0.44
N ALA A 22 -1.13 -13.69 -0.09
CA ALA A 22 -1.09 -14.17 1.29
C ALA A 22 -0.39 -13.15 2.22
N ALA A 23 0.70 -12.54 1.77
CA ALA A 23 1.39 -11.48 2.51
C ALA A 23 0.50 -10.24 2.71
N GLN A 24 -0.31 -9.85 1.71
CA GLN A 24 -1.30 -8.77 1.85
C GLN A 24 -2.39 -9.12 2.87
N ILE A 25 -2.88 -10.36 2.88
CA ILE A 25 -3.89 -10.80 3.86
C ILE A 25 -3.33 -10.76 5.28
N VAL A 26 -2.13 -11.31 5.50
CA VAL A 26 -1.48 -11.31 6.82
C VAL A 26 -1.26 -9.89 7.34
N ASN A 27 -0.92 -8.96 6.45
CA ASN A 27 -0.71 -7.55 6.79
C ASN A 27 -1.96 -6.67 6.59
N SER A 28 -3.13 -7.26 6.35
CA SER A 28 -4.34 -6.50 5.98
C SER A 28 -4.78 -5.52 7.06
N TYR A 29 -4.44 -5.79 8.32
CA TYR A 29 -4.73 -4.91 9.46
C TYR A 29 -3.93 -3.61 9.46
N VAL A 30 -2.80 -3.54 8.74
CA VAL A 30 -1.93 -2.36 8.71
C VAL A 30 -2.66 -1.17 8.11
N LEU A 31 -3.45 -1.39 7.05
CA LEU A 31 -4.23 -0.34 6.40
C LEU A 31 -5.28 0.32 7.34
N PRO A 32 -6.24 -0.42 7.94
CA PRO A 32 -7.22 0.19 8.84
C PRO A 32 -6.57 0.80 10.09
N MET A 33 -5.53 0.18 10.65
CA MET A 33 -4.84 0.74 11.83
C MET A 33 -4.10 2.04 11.51
N SER A 34 -3.39 2.09 10.38
CA SER A 34 -2.68 3.31 9.94
C SER A 34 -3.67 4.42 9.58
N MET A 35 -4.79 4.08 8.95
CA MET A 35 -5.86 5.04 8.65
C MET A 35 -6.51 5.57 9.93
N ASN A 36 -6.78 4.71 10.91
CA ASN A 36 -7.28 5.14 12.21
C ASN A 36 -6.27 6.07 12.92
N ALA A 37 -4.98 5.77 12.88
CA ALA A 37 -3.96 6.67 13.43
C ALA A 37 -3.92 8.02 12.71
N ALA A 38 -4.01 8.04 11.37
CA ALA A 38 -4.08 9.28 10.59
C ALA A 38 -5.30 10.14 10.96
N ILE A 39 -6.46 9.52 11.25
CA ILE A 39 -7.64 10.22 11.78
C ILE A 39 -7.35 10.79 13.17
N GLN A 40 -6.80 10.00 14.09
CA GLN A 40 -6.50 10.43 15.45
C GLN A 40 -5.46 11.56 15.54
N LEU A 41 -4.60 11.67 14.53
CA LEU A 41 -3.61 12.73 14.39
C LEU A 41 -4.12 13.94 13.60
N ASP A 42 -5.42 13.99 13.29
CA ASP A 42 -6.05 15.05 12.50
C ASP A 42 -5.38 15.30 11.13
N MET A 43 -4.72 14.28 10.55
CA MET A 43 -3.94 14.41 9.33
C MET A 43 -4.79 14.94 8.16
N PHE A 44 -6.03 14.46 8.04
CA PHE A 44 -6.96 14.89 7.00
C PHE A 44 -7.43 16.34 7.18
N GLU A 45 -7.52 16.82 8.42
CA GLU A 45 -7.87 18.22 8.72
C GLU A 45 -6.71 19.16 8.38
N ILE A 46 -5.46 18.75 8.70
CA ILE A 46 -4.25 19.48 8.30
C ILE A 46 -4.20 19.63 6.77
N MET A 47 -4.44 18.53 6.05
CA MET A 47 -4.50 18.53 4.58
C MET A 47 -5.64 19.42 4.06
N ALA A 48 -6.83 19.35 4.64
CA ALA A 48 -7.97 20.17 4.23
C ALA A 48 -7.71 21.67 4.42
N LYS A 49 -7.06 22.06 5.52
CA LYS A 49 -6.70 23.46 5.80
C LYS A 49 -5.65 24.02 4.84
N ALA A 50 -4.74 23.19 4.33
CA ALA A 50 -3.78 23.61 3.32
C ALA A 50 -4.44 24.00 1.99
N GLY A 51 -5.66 23.51 1.76
CA GLY A 51 -6.50 23.85 0.63
C GLY A 51 -6.54 22.74 -0.43
N PRO A 52 -7.51 22.81 -1.36
CA PRO A 52 -7.60 21.88 -2.48
C PRO A 52 -6.29 21.85 -3.27
N ASP A 53 -5.84 20.66 -3.64
CA ASP A 53 -4.62 20.41 -4.42
C ASP A 53 -3.28 20.77 -3.75
N ALA A 54 -3.31 21.24 -2.50
CA ALA A 54 -2.09 21.48 -1.74
C ALA A 54 -1.34 20.17 -1.48
N LYS A 55 -0.05 20.14 -1.81
CA LYS A 55 0.83 18.99 -1.57
C LYS A 55 1.73 19.34 -0.40
N LEU A 56 1.49 18.67 0.73
CA LEU A 56 2.32 18.79 1.92
C LEU A 56 3.38 17.70 1.92
N SER A 57 4.61 18.08 2.24
CA SER A 57 5.66 17.15 2.64
C SER A 57 5.42 16.64 4.07
N PRO A 58 5.99 15.49 4.47
CA PRO A 58 5.88 15.02 5.84
C PRO A 58 6.34 16.04 6.89
N ASN A 59 7.38 16.83 6.58
CA ASN A 59 7.88 17.88 7.48
C ASN A 59 6.87 19.01 7.69
N GLU A 60 6.05 19.32 6.69
CA GLU A 60 4.97 20.32 6.79
C GLU A 60 3.75 19.78 7.55
N ILE A 61 3.62 18.46 7.71
CA ILE A 61 2.54 17.83 8.48
C ILE A 61 2.88 17.73 9.98
N VAL A 62 4.16 17.60 10.34
CA VAL A 62 4.61 17.39 11.74
C VAL A 62 5.01 18.67 12.48
N ALA A 63 5.10 19.82 11.79
CA ALA A 63 5.51 21.10 12.34
C ALA A 63 4.39 21.79 13.13
#